data_AF-A0A356TPD8-F1
#
_entry.id   AF-A0A356TPD8-F1
#
_cell.length_a   1.000
_cell.length_b   1.000
_cell.length_c   1.000
_cell.angle_alpha   90.00
_cell.angle_beta   90.00
_cell.angle_gamma   90.00
#
_symmetry.space_group_name_H-M   'P 1'
#
loop_
_entity.id
_entity.type
_entity.pdbx_description
1 polymer ?
#
loop_
_entity_poly.entity_id
_entity_poly.type
_entity_poly.pdbx_seq_one_letter_code
_entity_poly.pdbx_strand_id
1 'polypeptide(L)'
;MSLDRAKVLETAQKHLQKGNYDKAIVEFRKIVQSDPSDIRTWLKIGDLQTRKGARTDAIVTYCKVADQYADQGFFLKAVAVYKQILKL
;
A
#
# COMPACT_ATOMS: atom_id res chain seq x y z
N MET A 1 -0.52 -15.66 -16.60
CA MET A 1 -1.31 -14.46 -16.90
C MET A 1 -0.89 -13.36 -15.95
N SER A 2 0.01 -12.49 -16.39
CA SER A 2 0.48 -11.35 -15.62
C SER A 2 -0.70 -10.41 -15.42
N LEU A 3 -1.22 -10.27 -14.19
CA LEU A 3 -2.07 -9.13 -13.87
C LEU A 3 -1.31 -7.91 -14.35
N ASP A 4 -1.88 -7.12 -15.26
CA ASP A 4 -1.28 -5.90 -15.76
C ASP A 4 -1.20 -4.89 -14.60
N ARG A 5 -0.21 -5.06 -13.71
CA ARG A 5 0.08 -4.17 -12.58
C ARG A 5 0.17 -2.73 -13.07
N ALA A 6 0.74 -2.55 -14.26
CA ALA A 6 0.78 -1.28 -14.97
C ALA A 6 -0.60 -0.70 -15.25
N LYS A 7 -1.56 -1.51 -15.71
CA LYS A 7 -2.93 -1.09 -16.02
C LYS A 7 -3.71 -0.74 -14.76
N VAL A 8 -3.56 -1.52 -13.70
CA VAL A 8 -4.17 -1.25 -12.39
C VAL A 8 -3.56 0.00 -11.75
N LEU A 9 -2.25 0.21 -11.89
CA LEU A 9 -1.58 1.46 -11.50
C LEU A 9 -2.13 2.65 -12.27
N GLU A 10 -2.33 2.51 -13.57
CA GLU A 10 -2.87 3.57 -14.43
C GLU A 10 -4.32 3.92 -14.08
N THR A 11 -5.18 2.92 -13.85
CA THR A 11 -6.58 3.14 -13.45
C THR A 11 -6.63 3.76 -12.06
N ALA A 12 -5.84 3.26 -11.11
CA ALA A 12 -5.74 3.84 -9.79
C ALA A 12 -5.25 5.29 -9.85
N GLN A 13 -4.23 5.60 -10.64
CA GLN A 13 -3.71 6.96 -10.81
C GLN A 13 -4.73 7.90 -11.49
N LYS A 14 -5.52 7.39 -12.44
CA LYS A 14 -6.68 8.12 -12.99
C LYS A 14 -7.75 8.38 -11.92
N HIS A 15 -8.01 7.42 -11.03
CA HIS A 15 -8.93 7.61 -9.91
C HIS A 15 -8.41 8.64 -8.91
N LEU A 16 -7.10 8.64 -8.62
CA LEU A 16 -6.46 9.64 -7.75
C LEU A 16 -6.56 11.05 -8.31
N GLN A 17 -6.31 11.23 -9.62
CA GLN A 17 -6.50 12.52 -10.28
C GLN A 17 -7.95 13.01 -10.24
N LYS A 18 -8.91 12.09 -10.17
CA LYS A 18 -10.34 12.40 -9.98
C LYS A 18 -10.74 12.57 -8.51
N GLY A 19 -9.81 12.52 -7.55
CA GLY A 19 -10.08 12.58 -6.11
C GLY A 19 -10.71 11.32 -5.52
N ASN A 20 -10.82 10.24 -6.30
CA ASN A 20 -11.46 8.98 -5.90
C ASN A 20 -10.45 8.02 -5.26
N TYR A 21 -9.97 8.35 -4.07
CA TYR A 21 -9.01 7.53 -3.34
C TYR A 21 -9.54 6.12 -3.00
N ASP A 22 -10.83 5.98 -2.69
CA ASP A 22 -11.48 4.68 -2.43
C ASP A 22 -11.32 3.70 -3.59
N LYS A 23 -11.65 4.14 -4.80
CA LYS A 23 -11.59 3.30 -6.00
C LYS A 23 -10.14 2.93 -6.32
N ALA A 24 -9.21 3.87 -6.13
CA ALA A 24 -7.79 3.60 -6.30
C ALA A 24 -7.30 2.51 -5.33
N ILE A 25 -7.69 2.57 -4.06
CA ILE A 25 -7.32 1.57 -3.05
C ILE A 25 -7.89 0.18 -3.38
N VAL A 26 -9.13 0.11 -3.88
CA VAL A 26 -9.76 -1.16 -4.31
C VAL A 26 -8.99 -1.79 -5.47
N GLU A 27 -8.58 -0.98 -6.45
CA GLU A 27 -7.76 -1.44 -7.58
C GLU A 27 -6.40 -1.97 -7.09
N PHE A 28 -5.71 -1.26 -6.20
CA PHE A 28 -4.48 -1.76 -5.59
C PHE A 28 -4.67 -3.02 -4.75
N ARG A 29 -5.82 -3.17 -4.09
CA ARG A 29 -6.16 -4.39 -3.35
C ARG A 29 -6.21 -5.62 -4.25
N LYS A 30 -6.62 -5.48 -5.51
CA LYS A 30 -6.60 -6.60 -6.48
C LYS A 30 -5.19 -7.09 -6.78
N ILE A 31 -4.22 -6.16 -6.86
CA ILE A 31 -2.81 -6.52 -7.05
C ILE A 31 -2.30 -7.33 -5.86
N VAL A 32 -2.51 -6.86 -4.62
CA VAL A 32 -2.04 -7.60 -3.43
C VAL A 32 -2.81 -8.89 -3.18
N GLN A 33 -4.03 -9.05 -3.72
CA GLN A 33 -4.72 -10.36 -3.71
C GLN A 33 -4.05 -11.36 -4.65
N SER A 34 -3.50 -10.90 -5.78
CA SER A 34 -2.78 -11.76 -6.72
C SER A 34 -1.33 -11.97 -6.32
N ASP A 35 -0.70 -10.97 -5.70
CA ASP A 35 0.65 -11.04 -5.18
C ASP A 35 0.70 -10.46 -3.74
N PRO A 36 0.37 -11.29 -2.74
CA PRO A 36 0.36 -10.85 -1.35
C PRO A 36 1.73 -10.41 -0.85
N SER A 37 2.80 -10.87 -1.50
CA SER A 37 4.21 -10.58 -1.19
C SER A 37 4.72 -9.27 -1.82
N ASP A 38 3.91 -8.56 -2.60
CA ASP A 38 4.32 -7.29 -3.19
C ASP A 38 4.22 -6.13 -2.21
N ILE A 39 5.29 -5.96 -1.43
CA ILE A 39 5.45 -4.88 -0.46
C ILE A 39 5.32 -3.49 -1.10
N ARG A 40 5.73 -3.31 -2.38
CA ARG A 40 5.65 -2.00 -3.04
C ARG A 40 4.20 -1.58 -3.23
N THR A 41 3.33 -2.53 -3.52
CA THR A 41 1.90 -2.24 -3.68
C THR A 41 1.25 -1.96 -2.34
N TRP A 42 1.60 -2.70 -1.29
CA TRP A 42 1.13 -2.39 0.06
C TRP A 42 1.56 -1.00 0.55
N LEU A 43 2.81 -0.59 0.30
CA LEU A 43 3.27 0.77 0.60
C LEU A 43 2.45 1.83 -0.15
N LYS A 44 2.16 1.61 -1.43
CA LYS A 44 1.28 2.50 -2.22
C LYS A 44 -0.11 2.58 -1.61
N ILE A 45 -0.69 1.46 -1.15
CA ILE A 45 -2.00 1.47 -0.47
C ILE A 45 -1.94 2.33 0.79
N GLY A 46 -0.90 2.14 1.63
CA GLY A 46 -0.71 2.92 2.86
C GLY A 46 -0.55 4.43 2.60
N ASP A 47 0.21 4.80 1.58
CA ASP A 47 0.37 6.20 1.17
C ASP A 47 -0.96 6.82 0.71
N LEU A 48 -1.78 6.05 0.00
CA LEU A 48 -3.07 6.52 -0.48
C LEU A 48 -4.11 6.62 0.64
N GLN A 49 -4.11 5.67 1.57
CA GLN A 49 -4.94 5.74 2.78
C GLN A 49 -4.56 6.96 3.62
N THR A 50 -3.27 7.23 3.77
CA THR A 50 -2.76 8.45 4.41
C THR A 50 -3.25 9.71 3.71
N ARG A 51 -3.10 9.80 2.38
CA ARG A 51 -3.54 10.96 1.59
C ARG A 51 -5.06 11.17 1.64
N LYS A 52 -5.83 10.10 1.77
CA LYS A 52 -7.28 10.16 1.95
C LYS A 52 -7.69 10.61 3.36
N GLY A 53 -6.77 10.59 4.34
CA GLY A 53 -7.07 10.84 5.75
C GLY A 53 -7.51 9.59 6.52
N ALA A 54 -7.48 8.41 5.90
CA ALA A 54 -7.78 7.13 6.54
C ALA A 54 -6.54 6.60 7.29
N ARG A 55 -6.12 7.33 8.33
CA ARG A 55 -4.89 7.05 9.08
C ARG A 55 -4.92 5.68 9.77
N THR A 56 -6.07 5.28 10.32
CA THR A 56 -6.26 3.94 10.93
C THR A 56 -6.02 2.82 9.93
N ASP A 57 -6.61 2.90 8.74
CA ASP A 57 -6.38 1.93 7.67
C ASP A 57 -4.92 1.93 7.18
N ALA A 58 -4.31 3.11 7.06
CA ALA A 58 -2.91 3.27 6.69
C ALA A 58 -1.98 2.56 7.70
N ILE A 59 -2.22 2.76 9.00
CA ILE A 59 -1.47 2.10 10.09
C ILE A 59 -1.53 0.58 9.92
N VAL A 60 -2.72 0.01 9.74
CA VAL A 60 -2.89 -1.45 9.56
C VAL A 60 -2.13 -1.95 8.34
N THR A 61 -2.20 -1.22 7.23
CA THR A 61 -1.48 -1.56 6.00
C THR A 61 0.04 -1.48 6.18
N TYR A 62 0.55 -0.41 6.76
CA TYR A 62 1.99 -0.25 7.00
C TYR A 62 2.52 -1.26 8.02
N CYS A 63 1.72 -1.67 9.02
CA CYS A 63 2.10 -2.77 9.92
C CYS A 63 2.33 -4.07 9.13
N LYS A 64 1.41 -4.43 8.23
CA LYS A 64 1.60 -5.62 7.36
C LYS A 64 2.86 -5.54 6.51
N VAL A 65 3.15 -4.35 5.97
CA VAL A 65 4.40 -4.10 5.22
C VAL A 65 5.62 -4.32 6.10
N ALA A 66 5.60 -3.78 7.31
CA ALA A 66 6.70 -3.88 8.25
C ALA A 66 6.92 -5.32 8.71
N ASP A 67 5.84 -6.06 8.98
CA ASP A 67 5.89 -7.51 9.28
C ASP A 67 6.51 -8.29 8.11
N GLN A 68 6.10 -8.01 6.87
CA GLN A 68 6.71 -8.63 5.69
C GLN A 68 8.19 -8.28 5.51
N TYR A 69 8.58 -7.03 5.77
CA TYR A 69 9.98 -6.66 5.76
C TYR A 69 10.77 -7.40 6.84
N ALA A 70 10.20 -7.58 8.03
CA ALA A 70 10.83 -8.35 9.10
C ALA A 70 10.97 -9.83 8.72
N ASP A 71 9.93 -10.42 8.12
CA ASP A 71 9.93 -11.81 7.64
C ASP A 71 11.00 -12.05 6.55
N GLN A 72 11.19 -11.07 5.67
CA GLN A 72 12.25 -11.08 4.64
C GLN A 72 13.65 -10.73 5.20
N GLY A 73 13.79 -10.48 6.50
CA GLY A 73 15.06 -10.09 7.14
C GLY A 73 15.47 -8.63 6.96
N PHE A 74 14.61 -7.80 6.35
CA PHE A 74 14.81 -6.35 6.20
C PHE A 74 14.35 -5.57 7.43
N PHE A 75 14.85 -5.91 8.61
CA PHE A 75 14.45 -5.30 9.89
C PHE A 75 14.61 -3.78 9.92
N LEU A 76 15.66 -3.23 9.30
CA LEU A 76 15.89 -1.78 9.20
C LEU A 76 14.75 -1.05 8.48
N LYS A 77 14.20 -1.66 7.41
CA LYS A 77 13.06 -1.09 6.68
C LYS A 77 11.78 -1.21 7.49
N ALA A 78 11.56 -2.34 8.16
CA ALA A 78 10.42 -2.53 9.06
C ALA A 78 10.38 -1.46 10.16
N VAL A 79 11.51 -1.22 10.84
CA VAL A 79 11.63 -0.18 11.88
C VAL A 79 11.35 1.22 11.33
N ALA A 80 11.87 1.54 10.14
CA ALA A 80 11.59 2.83 9.50
C ALA A 80 10.09 3.01 9.22
N VAL A 81 9.41 1.96 8.73
CA VAL A 81 7.97 1.97 8.48
C VAL A 81 7.20 2.15 9.79
N TYR A 82 7.48 1.35 10.84
CA TYR A 82 6.83 1.54 12.15
C TYR A 82 7.03 2.94 12.72
N LYS A 83 8.23 3.52 12.57
CA LYS A 83 8.49 4.89 13.02
C LYS A 83 7.67 5.92 12.23
N GLN A 84 7.44 5.68 10.94
CA GLN A 84 6.56 6.52 10.12
C GLN A 84 5.10 6.41 10.56
N ILE A 85 4.62 5.20 10.87
CA ILE A 85 3.28 4.94 11.44
C ILE A 85 3.06 5.73 12.73
N LEU A 86 4.05 5.75 13.62
CA LEU A 86 3.97 6.49 14.90
C LEU A 86 3.95 8.01 14.73
N LYS A 87 4.39 8.50 13.57
CA LYS A 87 4.58 9.93 13.30
C LYS A 87 3.48 10.53 12.43
N LEU A 88 2.81 9.68 11.63
CA LEU A 88 1.47 9.95 11.09
C LEU A 88 0.59 10.33 12.25
#